data_AF-A0AAE1QKZ6-F1
#
_entry.id   AF-A0AAE1QKZ6-F1
#
_cell.length_a   1.000
_cell.length_b   1.000
_cell.length_c   1.000
_cell.angle_alpha   90.00
_cell.angle_beta   90.00
_cell.angle_gamma   90.00
#
_symmetry.space_group_name_H-M   'P 1'
#
loop_
_entity.id
_entity.type
_entity.pdbx_description
1 polymer ?
#
loop_
_entity_poly.entity_id
_entity_poly.type
_entity_poly.pdbx_seq_one_letter_code
_entity_poly.pdbx_strand_id
1 'polypeptide(L)'
;MEGEERNPAPRFQLTHCFCLTLRQGVIIIAALELTTFVSLITYNGVMLQKAGRFQYMIVLDDLLEIIIHFVVAMLLVVGVWRERRQLVWAWVYTRIVVLGTDIITLLVATAVILDWPYVVYGIMLVPIYAVFIVVVRSYALHLKARDNKDPTDGATRISQDTEAIPVTATQ
;
A
#
# COMPACT_ATOMS: atom_id res chain seq x y z
N MET A 1 33.81 -28.52 -0.71
CA MET A 1 33.18 -27.87 -1.89
C MET A 1 32.24 -26.82 -1.34
N GLU A 2 32.81 -25.64 -1.10
CA GLU A 2 32.11 -24.47 -0.57
C GLU A 2 31.21 -23.92 -1.68
N GLY A 3 29.90 -24.03 -1.48
CA GLY A 3 28.91 -23.43 -2.35
C GLY A 3 28.86 -21.93 -2.06
N GLU A 4 29.59 -21.16 -2.83
CA GLU A 4 29.55 -19.71 -2.85
C GLU A 4 28.13 -19.25 -3.25
N GLU A 5 27.33 -18.94 -2.23
CA GLU A 5 25.94 -18.52 -2.36
C GLU A 5 25.92 -17.13 -3.01
N ARG A 6 25.69 -17.12 -4.34
CA ARG A 6 25.59 -15.92 -5.18
C ARG A 6 24.65 -14.90 -4.53
N ASN A 7 25.25 -13.83 -4.02
CA ASN A 7 24.58 -12.62 -3.56
C ASN A 7 23.99 -11.88 -4.79
N PRO A 8 22.67 -11.94 -5.06
CA PRO A 8 22.09 -11.17 -6.14
C PRO A 8 21.66 -9.82 -5.58
N ALA A 9 22.60 -8.86 -5.55
CA ALA A 9 22.28 -7.44 -5.46
C ALA A 9 22.60 -6.78 -6.82
N PRO A 10 21.81 -5.80 -7.29
CA PRO A 10 20.79 -5.04 -6.55
C PRO A 10 19.37 -5.29 -7.11
N ARG A 11 18.42 -5.59 -6.23
CA ARG A 11 17.00 -5.30 -6.53
C ARG A 11 16.88 -3.78 -6.48
N PHE A 12 16.46 -3.14 -7.57
CA PHE A 12 16.18 -1.70 -7.62
C PHE A 12 15.48 -1.23 -6.34
N GLN A 13 16.24 -0.60 -5.46
CA GLN A 13 15.73 0.12 -4.30
C GLN A 13 15.84 1.58 -4.69
N LEU A 14 14.71 2.26 -4.89
CA LEU A 14 14.69 3.71 -4.93
C LEU A 14 14.99 4.21 -3.51
N THR A 15 16.27 4.26 -3.14
CA THR A 15 16.70 4.65 -1.80
C THR A 15 16.63 6.17 -1.62
N HIS A 16 16.76 6.93 -2.70
CA HIS A 16 16.72 8.39 -2.69
C HIS A 16 16.11 8.93 -3.98
N CYS A 17 14.85 9.37 -3.92
CA CYS A 17 14.31 10.32 -4.90
C CYS A 17 14.08 11.63 -4.14
N PHE A 18 14.86 12.66 -4.48
CA PHE A 18 14.64 14.07 -4.16
C PHE A 18 14.02 14.36 -2.77
N CYS A 19 14.86 14.42 -1.73
CA CYS A 19 14.54 14.98 -0.40
C CYS A 19 13.44 14.30 0.46
N LEU A 20 12.68 13.34 -0.05
CA LEU A 20 11.60 12.69 0.69
C LEU A 20 12.02 11.32 1.21
N THR A 21 11.77 11.07 2.49
CA THR A 21 11.90 9.72 3.04
C THR A 21 10.84 8.81 2.41
N LEU A 22 11.16 7.53 2.22
CA LEU A 22 10.24 6.56 1.66
C LEU A 22 8.90 6.50 2.43
N ARG A 23 8.96 6.69 3.75
CA ARG A 23 7.79 6.80 4.64
C ARG A 23 6.91 8.00 4.29
N GLN A 24 7.50 9.20 4.08
CA GLN A 24 6.75 10.39 3.66
C GLN A 24 6.10 10.17 2.31
N GLY A 25 6.78 9.53 1.35
CA GLY A 25 6.22 9.18 0.04
C GLY A 25 4.95 8.33 0.17
N VAL A 26 4.97 7.30 1.02
CA VAL A 26 3.78 6.45 1.24
C VAL A 26 2.66 7.21 1.95
N ILE A 27 2.97 8.09 2.90
CA ILE A 27 1.95 8.94 3.56
C ILE A 27 1.30 9.89 2.56
N ILE A 28 2.06 10.50 1.65
CA ILE A 28 1.54 11.35 0.58
C ILE A 28 0.62 10.53 -0.32
N ILE A 29 1.01 9.32 -0.73
CA ILE A 29 0.16 8.43 -1.53
C ILE A 29 -1.15 8.12 -0.80
N ALA A 30 -1.10 7.78 0.50
CA ALA A 30 -2.30 7.51 1.29
C ALA A 30 -3.22 8.76 1.39
N ALA A 31 -2.65 9.95 1.55
CA ALA A 31 -3.40 11.19 1.58
C ALA A 31 -4.04 11.53 0.22
N LEU A 32 -3.33 11.28 -0.88
CA LEU A 32 -3.86 11.43 -2.23
C LEU A 32 -5.01 10.45 -2.46
N GLU A 33 -4.87 9.17 -2.09
CA GLU A 33 -5.97 8.19 -2.20
C GLU A 33 -7.21 8.62 -1.43
N LEU A 34 -7.06 9.12 -0.19
CA LEU A 34 -8.17 9.64 0.60
C LEU A 34 -8.83 10.88 -0.04
N THR A 35 -8.02 11.76 -0.63
CA THR A 35 -8.53 12.98 -1.29
C THR A 35 -9.32 12.62 -2.54
N THR A 36 -8.81 11.70 -3.36
CA THR A 36 -9.52 11.17 -4.52
C THR A 36 -10.83 10.51 -4.08
N PHE A 37 -10.81 9.73 -3.01
CA PHE A 37 -11.99 9.08 -2.43
C PHE A 37 -13.09 10.08 -2.02
N VAL A 38 -12.73 11.12 -1.24
CA VAL A 38 -13.69 12.16 -0.81
C VAL A 38 -14.29 12.89 -2.02
N SER A 39 -13.45 13.15 -3.03
CA SER A 39 -13.89 13.82 -4.26
C SER A 39 -14.89 12.97 -5.04
N LEU A 40 -14.64 11.65 -5.13
CA LEU A 40 -15.49 10.70 -5.84
C LEU A 40 -16.85 10.51 -5.15
N ILE A 41 -16.87 10.42 -3.81
CA ILE A 41 -18.13 10.43 -3.03
C ILE A 41 -18.92 11.72 -3.28
N THR A 42 -18.25 12.87 -3.23
CA THR A 42 -18.92 14.17 -3.39
C THR A 42 -19.52 14.29 -4.78
N TYR A 43 -18.77 13.90 -5.82
CA TYR A 43 -19.23 13.89 -7.20
C TYR A 43 -20.43 12.96 -7.40
N ASN A 44 -20.33 11.71 -6.94
CA ASN A 44 -21.41 10.73 -7.08
C ASN A 44 -22.65 11.12 -6.26
N GLY A 45 -22.48 11.71 -5.08
CA GLY A 45 -23.59 12.22 -4.28
C GLY A 45 -24.38 13.34 -4.99
N VAL A 46 -23.69 14.26 -5.66
CA VAL A 46 -24.32 15.32 -6.45
C VAL A 46 -25.03 14.76 -7.69
N MET A 47 -24.42 13.79 -8.36
CA MET A 47 -25.05 13.13 -9.51
C MET A 47 -26.27 12.31 -9.11
N LEU A 48 -26.23 11.66 -7.94
CA LEU A 48 -27.36 10.89 -7.40
C LEU A 48 -28.62 11.73 -7.21
N GLN A 49 -28.46 12.97 -6.75
CA GLN A 49 -29.59 13.88 -6.54
C GLN A 49 -30.29 14.28 -7.86
N LYS A 50 -29.57 14.19 -8.99
CA LYS A 50 -30.09 14.52 -10.32
C LYS A 50 -30.61 13.30 -11.08
N ALA A 51 -30.44 12.11 -10.50
CA ALA A 51 -30.53 10.85 -11.21
C ALA A 51 -31.89 10.14 -11.05
N GLY A 52 -32.40 9.54 -12.13
CA GLY A 52 -33.65 8.78 -12.16
C GLY A 52 -33.52 7.33 -11.64
N ARG A 53 -34.63 6.57 -11.58
CA ARG A 53 -34.65 5.20 -10.99
C ARG A 53 -33.63 4.21 -11.57
N PHE A 54 -33.28 4.31 -12.85
CA PHE A 54 -32.30 3.41 -13.50
C PHE A 54 -30.86 3.63 -13.04
N GLN A 55 -30.53 4.82 -12.53
CA GLN A 55 -29.18 5.15 -12.07
C GLN A 55 -28.89 4.64 -10.65
N TYR A 56 -29.90 4.17 -9.90
CA TYR A 56 -29.69 3.61 -8.56
C TYR A 56 -28.82 2.35 -8.58
N MET A 57 -28.91 1.52 -9.62
CA MET A 57 -28.07 0.32 -9.77
C MET A 57 -26.60 0.67 -10.00
N ILE A 58 -26.34 1.66 -10.87
CA ILE A 58 -24.99 2.16 -11.16
C ILE A 58 -24.37 2.75 -9.88
N VAL A 59 -25.17 3.50 -9.12
CA VAL A 59 -24.72 4.10 -7.86
C VAL A 59 -24.40 3.04 -6.80
N LEU A 60 -25.15 1.95 -6.76
CA LEU A 60 -24.87 0.86 -5.81
C LEU A 60 -23.53 0.19 -6.11
N ASP A 61 -23.21 0.02 -7.39
CA ASP A 61 -21.92 -0.51 -7.86
C ASP A 61 -20.78 0.45 -7.49
N ASP A 62 -20.94 1.74 -7.80
CA ASP A 62 -20.01 2.80 -7.42
C ASP A 62 -19.79 2.84 -5.89
N LEU A 63 -20.85 2.65 -5.09
CA LEU A 63 -20.76 2.65 -3.63
C LEU A 63 -19.93 1.48 -3.10
N LEU A 64 -20.05 0.30 -3.73
CA LEU A 64 -19.24 -0.85 -3.36
C LEU A 64 -17.76 -0.61 -3.66
N GLU A 65 -17.45 -0.06 -4.83
CA GLU A 65 -16.09 0.33 -5.21
C GLU A 65 -15.50 1.36 -4.24
N ILE A 66 -16.30 2.37 -3.86
CA ILE A 66 -15.95 3.37 -2.85
C ILE A 66 -15.56 2.71 -1.52
N ILE A 67 -16.36 1.75 -1.04
CA ILE A 67 -16.07 1.03 0.21
C ILE A 67 -14.75 0.26 0.11
N ILE A 68 -14.52 -0.42 -1.02
CA ILE A 68 -13.26 -1.16 -1.26
C ILE A 68 -12.07 -0.19 -1.23
N HIS A 69 -12.17 0.95 -1.91
CA HIS A 69 -11.12 1.97 -1.91
C HIS A 69 -10.84 2.52 -0.50
N PHE A 70 -11.88 2.73 0.29
CA PHE A 70 -11.74 3.17 1.69
C PHE A 70 -10.99 2.15 2.55
N VAL A 71 -11.38 0.87 2.47
CA VAL A 71 -10.73 -0.21 3.21
C VAL A 71 -9.26 -0.33 2.80
N VAL A 72 -8.98 -0.25 1.50
CA VAL A 72 -7.61 -0.25 0.95
C VAL A 72 -6.82 0.94 1.50
N ALA A 73 -7.32 2.17 1.43
CA ALA A 73 -6.64 3.33 1.98
C ALA A 73 -6.34 3.16 3.50
N MET A 74 -7.29 2.63 4.26
CA MET A 74 -7.11 2.36 5.69
C MET A 74 -6.04 1.29 5.96
N LEU A 75 -5.97 0.23 5.15
CA LEU A 75 -4.90 -0.78 5.26
C LEU A 75 -3.51 -0.15 5.08
N LEU A 76 -3.37 0.78 4.14
CA LEU A 76 -2.11 1.49 3.93
C LEU A 76 -1.75 2.38 5.12
N VAL A 77 -2.69 3.21 5.58
CA VAL A 77 -2.47 4.13 6.70
C VAL A 77 -2.10 3.36 7.97
N VAL A 78 -2.87 2.33 8.32
CA VAL A 78 -2.62 1.52 9.52
C VAL A 78 -1.32 0.71 9.37
N GLY A 79 -1.05 0.17 8.17
CA GLY A 79 0.17 -0.57 7.88
C GLY A 79 1.43 0.27 8.04
N VAL A 80 1.40 1.52 7.58
CA VAL A 80 2.50 2.48 7.70
C VAL A 80 2.63 2.99 9.14
N TRP A 81 1.51 3.32 9.79
CA TRP A 81 1.52 3.83 11.17
C TRP A 81 2.08 2.81 12.16
N ARG A 82 1.65 1.54 12.04
CA ARG A 82 2.08 0.46 12.94
C ARG A 82 3.33 -0.27 12.45
N GLU A 83 3.96 0.19 11.36
CA GLU A 83 5.10 -0.45 10.69
C GLU A 83 4.87 -1.97 10.43
N ARG A 84 3.61 -2.38 10.22
CA ARG A 84 3.22 -3.78 10.03
C ARG A 84 3.36 -4.17 8.57
N ARG A 85 4.48 -4.82 8.23
CA ARG A 85 4.78 -5.29 6.87
C ARG A 85 3.63 -6.07 6.20
N GLN A 86 2.94 -6.94 6.93
CA GLN A 86 1.86 -7.77 6.39
C GLN A 86 0.71 -6.92 5.82
N LEU A 87 0.35 -5.81 6.49
CA LEU A 87 -0.73 -4.92 6.04
C LEU A 87 -0.32 -4.13 4.79
N VAL A 88 0.94 -3.68 4.72
CA VAL A 88 1.46 -2.99 3.54
C VAL A 88 1.52 -3.93 2.33
N TRP A 89 1.91 -5.19 2.52
CA TRP A 89 1.87 -6.19 1.43
C TRP A 89 0.44 -6.52 1.00
N ALA A 90 -0.49 -6.65 1.96
CA ALA A 90 -1.91 -6.84 1.65
C ALA A 90 -2.42 -5.70 0.76
N TRP A 91 -2.10 -4.45 1.09
CA TRP A 91 -2.43 -3.29 0.24
C TRP A 91 -1.87 -3.42 -1.19
N VAL A 92 -0.58 -3.79 -1.33
CA VAL A 92 0.06 -3.95 -2.64
C VAL A 92 -0.65 -5.00 -3.49
N TYR A 93 -0.99 -6.15 -2.91
CA TYR A 93 -1.71 -7.20 -3.64
C TYR A 93 -3.10 -6.76 -4.04
N THR A 94 -3.86 -6.15 -3.12
CA THR A 94 -5.20 -5.64 -3.43
C THR A 94 -5.14 -4.59 -4.54
N ARG A 95 -4.14 -3.67 -4.53
CA ARG A 95 -3.99 -2.69 -5.61
C ARG A 95 -3.59 -3.27 -6.96
N ILE A 96 -2.80 -4.34 -6.99
CA ILE A 96 -2.50 -5.03 -8.25
C ILE A 96 -3.79 -5.65 -8.83
N VAL A 97 -4.63 -6.26 -7.99
CA VAL A 97 -5.90 -6.83 -8.43
C VAL A 97 -6.84 -5.74 -8.95
N VAL A 98 -7.01 -4.64 -8.20
CA VAL A 98 -7.85 -3.50 -8.61
C VAL A 98 -7.35 -2.88 -9.91
N LEU A 99 -6.03 -2.65 -10.05
CA LEU A 99 -5.48 -2.13 -11.30
C LEU A 99 -5.73 -3.09 -12.48
N GLY A 100 -5.69 -4.40 -12.25
CA GLY A 100 -6.03 -5.41 -13.24
C GLY A 100 -7.50 -5.33 -13.66
N THR A 101 -8.43 -5.19 -12.71
CA THR A 101 -9.85 -5.01 -13.02
C THR A 101 -10.11 -3.69 -13.74
N ASP A 102 -9.45 -2.60 -13.34
CA ASP A 102 -9.59 -1.28 -13.97
C ASP A 102 -9.13 -1.30 -15.44
N ILE A 103 -8.02 -1.99 -15.74
CA ILE A 103 -7.55 -2.16 -17.12
C ILE A 103 -8.57 -2.95 -17.95
N ILE A 104 -9.15 -4.02 -17.40
CA ILE A 104 -10.18 -4.80 -18.10
C ILE A 104 -11.41 -3.93 -18.36
N THR A 105 -11.89 -3.19 -17.35
CA THR A 105 -13.02 -2.26 -17.47
C THR A 105 -12.73 -1.19 -18.52
N LEU A 106 -11.53 -0.61 -18.51
CA LEU A 106 -11.11 0.38 -19.50
C LEU A 106 -11.12 -0.20 -20.92
N LEU A 107 -10.65 -1.43 -21.12
CA LEU A 107 -10.68 -2.11 -22.42
C LEU A 107 -12.11 -2.37 -22.91
N VAL A 108 -12.99 -2.83 -22.02
CA VAL A 108 -14.41 -3.04 -22.33
C VAL A 108 -15.09 -1.72 -22.67
N ALA A 109 -14.88 -0.68 -21.86
CA ALA A 109 -15.44 0.65 -22.10
C ALA A 109 -14.96 1.24 -23.43
N THR A 110 -13.66 1.08 -23.75
CA THR A 110 -13.08 1.49 -25.04
C THR A 110 -13.76 0.78 -26.21
N ALA A 111 -14.04 -0.52 -26.08
CA ALA A 111 -14.66 -1.32 -27.12
C ALA A 111 -16.15 -1.01 -27.33
N VAL A 112 -16.87 -0.63 -26.28
CA VAL A 112 -18.34 -0.48 -26.30
C VAL A 112 -18.80 0.98 -26.47
N ILE A 113 -18.20 1.92 -25.74
CA ILE A 113 -18.74 3.28 -25.54
C ILE A 113 -18.05 4.30 -26.46
N LEU A 114 -16.80 4.04 -26.89
CA LEU A 114 -16.01 4.96 -27.73
C LEU A 114 -15.87 6.39 -27.16
N ASP A 115 -15.92 6.54 -25.84
CA ASP A 115 -15.72 7.82 -25.16
C ASP A 115 -14.23 8.14 -25.00
N TRP A 116 -13.65 8.76 -26.02
CA TRP A 116 -12.22 9.09 -26.09
C TRP A 116 -11.65 9.81 -24.85
N PRO A 117 -12.30 10.85 -24.29
CA PRO A 117 -11.87 11.47 -23.04
C PRO A 117 -11.67 10.49 -21.88
N TYR A 118 -12.60 9.56 -21.68
CA TYR A 118 -12.52 8.55 -20.61
C TYR A 118 -11.34 7.60 -20.84
N VAL A 119 -11.14 7.16 -22.09
CA VAL A 119 -10.04 6.27 -22.46
C VAL A 119 -8.69 6.93 -22.23
N VAL A 120 -8.53 8.19 -22.67
CA VAL A 120 -7.29 8.97 -22.47
C VAL A 120 -7.00 9.15 -20.98
N TYR A 121 -8.03 9.48 -20.18
CA TYR A 121 -7.89 9.61 -18.74
C TYR A 121 -7.44 8.30 -18.08
N GLY A 122 -8.06 7.17 -18.44
CA GLY A 122 -7.68 5.85 -17.93
C GLY A 122 -6.24 5.48 -18.26
N ILE A 123 -5.80 5.69 -19.51
CA ILE A 123 -4.42 5.42 -19.94
C ILE A 123 -3.40 6.25 -19.16
N MET A 124 -3.71 7.51 -18.85
CA MET A 124 -2.84 8.38 -18.04
C MET A 124 -2.75 7.96 -16.57
N LEU A 125 -3.81 7.38 -16.01
CA LEU A 125 -3.84 6.94 -14.61
C LEU A 125 -3.06 5.65 -14.35
N VAL A 126 -3.09 4.69 -15.28
CA VAL A 126 -2.37 3.40 -15.14
C VAL A 126 -0.89 3.56 -14.72
N PRO A 127 -0.06 4.38 -15.40
CA PRO A 127 1.35 4.54 -15.00
C PRO A 127 1.49 5.21 -13.63
N ILE A 128 0.58 6.11 -13.24
CA ILE A 128 0.59 6.75 -11.91
C ILE A 128 0.38 5.70 -10.82
N TYR A 129 -0.62 4.84 -10.97
CA TYR A 129 -0.87 3.75 -10.02
C TYR A 129 0.27 2.73 -10.01
N ALA A 130 0.88 2.42 -11.15
CA ALA A 130 2.06 1.56 -11.20
C ALA A 130 3.22 2.14 -10.38
N VAL A 131 3.48 3.45 -10.49
CA VAL A 131 4.50 4.14 -9.67
C VAL A 131 4.15 4.04 -8.17
N PHE A 132 2.89 4.25 -7.79
CA PHE A 132 2.48 4.13 -6.39
C PHE A 132 2.72 2.71 -5.85
N ILE A 133 2.36 1.67 -6.61
CA ILE A 133 2.62 0.27 -6.25
C ILE A 133 4.12 0.03 -6.06
N VAL A 134 4.97 0.54 -6.95
CA VAL A 134 6.43 0.38 -6.84
C VAL A 134 6.99 1.08 -5.60
N VAL A 135 6.51 2.29 -5.28
CA VAL A 135 6.94 3.04 -4.09
C VAL A 135 6.55 2.32 -2.80
N VAL A 136 5.28 1.91 -2.68
CA VAL A 136 4.79 1.21 -1.48
C VAL A 136 5.43 -0.17 -1.34
N ARG A 137 5.64 -0.90 -2.43
CA ARG A 137 6.38 -2.16 -2.43
C ARG A 137 7.81 -1.98 -1.95
N SER A 138 8.49 -0.93 -2.40
CA SER A 138 9.85 -0.60 -1.95
C SER A 138 9.87 -0.34 -0.43
N TYR A 139 8.83 0.29 0.11
CA TYR A 139 8.67 0.49 1.56
C TYR A 139 8.46 -0.81 2.32
N ALA A 140 7.62 -1.69 1.81
CA ALA A 140 7.39 -2.99 2.41
C ALA A 140 8.66 -3.87 2.44
N LEU A 141 9.53 -3.74 1.42
CA LEU A 141 10.83 -4.40 1.38
C LEU A 141 11.83 -3.78 2.37
N HIS A 142 11.81 -2.46 2.53
CA HIS A 142 12.63 -1.77 3.51
C HIS A 142 12.29 -2.19 4.95
N LEU A 143 11.00 -2.33 5.28
CA LEU A 143 10.56 -2.86 6.57
C LEU A 143 11.12 -4.27 6.83
N LYS A 144 11.08 -5.17 5.82
CA LYS A 144 11.67 -6.51 5.92
C LYS A 144 13.18 -6.48 6.24
N ALA A 145 13.90 -5.56 5.62
CA ALA A 145 15.34 -5.44 5.83
C ALA A 145 15.69 -4.95 7.25
N ARG A 146 14.81 -4.17 7.89
CA ARG A 146 14.95 -3.79 9.30
C ARG A 146 14.66 -4.96 10.22
N ASP A 147 13.56 -5.69 10.01
CA ASP A 147 13.20 -6.86 10.83
C ASP A 147 14.31 -7.92 10.83
N ASN A 148 14.96 -8.16 9.67
CA ASN A 148 16.04 -9.14 9.55
C ASN A 148 17.37 -8.70 10.19
N LYS A 149 17.57 -7.41 10.44
CA LYS A 149 18.80 -6.88 11.08
C LYS A 149 18.76 -6.94 12.61
N ASP A 150 17.64 -7.35 13.19
CA ASP A 150 17.43 -7.41 14.63
C ASP A 150 17.32 -8.83 15.24
N PRO A 151 18.23 -9.81 14.96
CA PRO A 151 18.21 -11.08 15.68
C PRO A 151 18.83 -11.02 17.09
N THR A 152 19.54 -9.94 17.43
CA THR A 152 20.55 -9.94 18.51
C THR A 152 20.12 -9.28 19.82
N ASP A 153 19.01 -8.54 19.87
CA ASP A 153 18.52 -7.93 21.12
C ASP A 153 17.70 -8.89 22.00
N GLY A 154 17.30 -10.05 21.47
CA GLY A 154 16.61 -11.10 22.23
C GLY A 154 17.54 -11.99 23.07
N ALA A 155 18.80 -12.18 22.64
CA ALA A 155 19.75 -13.05 23.35
C ALA A 155 20.51 -12.31 24.46
N THR A 156 20.69 -10.99 24.34
CA THR A 156 21.48 -10.20 25.30
C THR A 156 20.69 -9.83 26.57
N ARG A 157 19.35 -9.83 26.53
CA ARG A 157 18.52 -9.56 27.72
C ARG A 157 18.37 -10.73 28.68
N ILE A 158 18.47 -11.98 28.22
CA ILE A 158 18.34 -13.14 29.11
C ILE A 158 19.63 -13.38 29.91
N SER A 159 20.77 -12.88 29.44
CA SER A 159 22.06 -13.11 30.09
C SER A 159 22.46 -12.07 31.14
N GLN A 160 21.74 -10.95 31.28
CA GLN A 160 22.06 -9.91 32.29
C GLN A 160 21.27 -10.03 33.60
N ASP A 161 20.21 -10.82 33.66
CA ASP A 161 19.41 -11.00 34.89
C ASP A 161 19.85 -12.20 35.75
N THR A 162 20.96 -12.89 35.41
CA THR A 162 21.43 -14.08 36.15
C THR A 162 22.64 -13.81 37.07
N GLU A 163 23.22 -12.60 37.06
CA GLU A 163 24.44 -12.32 37.84
C GLU A 163 24.21 -11.28 38.94
N ALA A 164 23.79 -11.76 40.13
CA ALA A 164 24.28 -11.36 41.46
C ALA A 164 23.21 -11.61 42.54
N ILE A 165 23.11 -12.85 43.04
CA ILE A 165 22.57 -13.11 44.39
C ILE A 165 23.79 -13.18 45.32
N PRO A 166 24.09 -12.14 46.12
CA PRO A 166 25.15 -12.22 47.12
C PRO A 166 24.73 -13.18 48.23
N VAL A 167 25.48 -14.28 48.37
CA VAL A 167 25.34 -15.23 49.48
C VAL A 167 25.95 -14.59 50.72
N THR A 168 25.10 -14.02 51.57
CA THR A 168 25.52 -13.53 52.88
C THR A 168 25.71 -14.73 53.82
N ALA A 169 26.96 -15.13 54.03
CA ALA A 169 27.34 -16.11 55.03
C ALA A 169 27.00 -15.58 56.44
N THR A 170 26.21 -16.34 57.19
CA THR A 170 25.93 -16.10 58.61
C THR A 170 26.80 -17.05 59.43
N GLN A 171 27.59 -16.49 60.34
CA GLN A 171 28.34 -17.19 61.40
C GLN A 171 27.42 -17.57 62.56
#